data_AF-A0A435CTY4-F1
#
_entry.id   AF-A0A435CTY4-F1
#
_cell.length_a   1.000
_cell.length_b   1.000
_cell.length_c   1.000
_cell.angle_alpha   90.00
_cell.angle_beta   90.00
_cell.angle_gamma   90.00
#
_symmetry.space_group_name_H-M   'P 1'
#
loop_
_entity.id
_entity.type
_entity.pdbx_description
1 polymer ?
#
loop_
_entity_poly.entity_id
_entity_poly.type
_entity_poly.pdbx_seq_one_letter_code
_entity_poly.pdbx_strand_id
1 'polypeptide(L)'
;MAESPAPAFGLPKPASIARRAEALDALDSVLPFDRRDYLAGLLTDDDVATLRHLAKEGIGENSLRALASDLGYLEAWSLAANRSPLPWPAPEALLIKFVAHHLWDFARRETDPAHG
;
A
#
# COMPACT_ATOMS: atom_id res chain seq x y z
N MET A 1 -9.28 -25.40 7.39
CA MET A 1 -9.72 -24.03 7.04
C MET A 1 -9.86 -23.27 8.34
N ALA A 2 -8.92 -22.38 8.66
CA ALA A 2 -9.09 -21.42 9.75
C ALA A 2 -9.34 -20.07 9.07
N GLU A 3 -10.56 -19.58 9.22
CA GLU A 3 -11.01 -18.29 8.71
C GLU A 3 -10.35 -17.20 9.56
N SER A 4 -9.52 -16.33 8.95
CA SER A 4 -8.99 -15.15 9.63
C SER A 4 -10.15 -14.20 9.96
N PRO A 5 -10.27 -13.71 11.20
CA PRO A 5 -11.37 -12.83 11.55
C PRO A 5 -11.18 -11.47 10.86
N ALA A 6 -12.26 -10.96 10.25
CA ALA A 6 -12.33 -9.58 9.80
C ALA A 6 -12.07 -8.63 10.98
N PRO A 7 -11.40 -7.48 10.77
CA PRO A 7 -11.14 -6.53 11.84
C PRO A 7 -12.47 -6.00 12.38
N ALA A 8 -12.67 -6.17 13.69
CA ALA A 8 -13.85 -5.65 14.39
C ALA A 8 -13.84 -4.12 14.36
N PHE A 9 -14.71 -3.54 13.54
CA PHE A 9 -15.03 -2.12 13.61
C PHE A 9 -15.52 -1.78 15.03
N GLY A 10 -14.78 -0.91 15.74
CA GLY A 10 -15.25 -0.30 17.00
C GLY A 10 -14.53 -0.70 18.29
N LEU A 11 -13.46 -1.52 18.27
CA LEU A 11 -12.63 -1.71 19.47
C LEU A 11 -11.71 -0.49 19.69
N PRO A 12 -11.57 0.03 20.92
CA PRO A 12 -10.64 1.10 21.21
C PRO A 12 -9.22 0.63 20.92
N LYS A 13 -8.55 1.32 19.99
CA LYS A 13 -7.15 1.04 19.65
C LYS A 13 -6.26 1.27 20.87
N PRO A 14 -5.20 0.48 21.06
CA PRO A 14 -4.17 0.79 22.04
C PRO A 14 -3.66 2.23 21.82
N ALA A 15 -3.49 2.99 22.89
CA ALA A 15 -3.12 4.40 22.81
C ALA A 15 -1.83 4.67 22.00
N SER A 16 -0.90 3.71 22.00
CA SER A 16 0.32 3.75 21.18
C SER A 16 0.04 3.68 19.68
N ILE A 17 -0.87 2.80 19.26
CA ILE A 17 -1.27 2.64 17.85
C ILE A 17 -2.05 3.88 17.41
N ALA A 18 -2.95 4.40 18.24
CA ALA A 18 -3.66 5.64 17.93
C ALA A 18 -2.71 6.82 17.73
N ARG A 19 -1.72 7.00 18.61
CA ARG A 19 -0.70 8.06 18.48
C ARG A 19 0.17 7.89 17.22
N ARG A 20 0.51 6.66 16.85
CA ARG A 20 1.26 6.40 15.61
C ARG A 20 0.43 6.71 14.37
N ALA A 21 -0.86 6.35 14.37
CA ALA A 21 -1.78 6.69 13.29
C ALA A 21 -1.90 8.21 13.11
N GLU A 22 -2.06 8.97 14.21
CA GLU A 22 -2.08 10.44 14.17
C GLU A 22 -0.76 11.03 13.67
N ALA A 23 0.39 10.46 14.06
CA ALA A 23 1.68 10.94 13.57
C ALA A 23 1.89 10.66 12.07
N LEU A 24 1.26 9.60 11.55
CA LEU A 24 1.19 9.28 10.12
C LEU A 24 0.20 10.17 9.35
N ASP A 25 -0.66 10.97 10.01
CA ASP A 25 -1.49 11.98 9.32
C ASP A 25 -0.64 13.05 8.63
N ALA A 26 0.60 13.25 9.07
CA ALA A 26 1.56 14.07 8.33
C ALA A 26 1.93 13.51 6.95
N LEU A 27 1.56 12.25 6.67
CA LEU A 27 1.70 11.55 5.40
C LEU A 27 0.34 11.33 4.72
N ASP A 28 -0.73 12.02 5.11
CA ASP A 28 -2.07 11.84 4.51
C ASP A 28 -2.10 12.23 3.02
N SER A 29 -1.11 12.99 2.55
CA SER A 29 -0.84 13.21 1.12
C SER A 29 -0.25 12.00 0.39
N VAL A 30 0.18 10.97 1.13
CA VAL A 30 0.87 9.74 0.65
C VAL A 30 0.08 8.48 0.90
N LEU A 31 -0.59 8.40 2.05
CA LEU A 31 -1.19 7.18 2.55
C LEU A 31 -2.70 7.37 2.70
N PRO A 32 -3.52 6.52 2.06
CA PRO A 32 -4.95 6.49 2.32
C PRO A 32 -5.23 6.29 3.81
N PHE A 33 -6.30 6.93 4.33
CA PHE A 33 -6.66 6.90 5.74
C PHE A 33 -6.78 5.47 6.31
N ASP A 34 -7.32 4.53 5.55
CA ASP A 34 -7.46 3.12 5.96
C ASP A 34 -6.08 2.41 6.11
N ARG A 35 -5.06 2.90 5.40
CA ARG A 35 -3.68 2.37 5.44
C ARG A 35 -2.89 2.88 6.64
N ARG A 36 -3.21 4.07 7.16
CA ARG A 36 -2.51 4.65 8.32
C ARG A 36 -2.65 3.75 9.56
N ASP A 37 -3.84 3.19 9.74
CA ASP A 37 -4.20 2.39 10.91
C ASP A 37 -3.51 1.03 10.88
N TYR A 38 -3.41 0.44 9.69
CA TYR A 38 -2.65 -0.76 9.44
C TYR A 38 -1.15 -0.54 9.70
N LEU A 39 -0.58 0.55 9.16
CA LEU A 39 0.85 0.87 9.32
C LEU A 39 1.21 1.20 10.77
N ALA A 40 0.34 1.91 11.49
CA ALA A 40 0.54 2.23 12.91
C ALA A 40 0.66 0.97 13.80
N GLY A 41 0.05 -0.15 13.39
CA GLY A 41 0.17 -1.44 14.07
C GLY A 41 1.46 -2.19 13.77
N LEU A 42 2.12 -1.90 12.65
CA LEU A 42 3.35 -2.56 12.21
C LEU A 42 4.63 -1.80 12.58
N LEU A 43 4.55 -0.48 12.63
CA LEU A 43 5.70 0.40 12.79
C LEU A 43 6.00 0.70 14.27
N THR A 44 7.28 0.84 14.57
CA THR A 44 7.73 1.40 15.84
C THR A 44 7.53 2.92 15.86
N ASP A 45 7.68 3.53 17.03
CA ASP A 45 7.62 4.99 17.15
C ASP A 45 8.74 5.70 16.39
N ASP A 46 9.93 5.11 16.36
CA ASP A 46 11.10 5.65 15.67
C ASP A 46 10.95 5.55 14.15
N ASP A 47 10.31 4.49 13.64
CA ASP A 47 9.98 4.35 12.22
C ASP A 47 9.01 5.46 11.80
N VAL A 48 7.95 5.70 12.58
CA VAL A 48 6.96 6.75 12.30
C VAL A 48 7.61 8.14 12.35
N ALA A 49 8.48 8.40 13.32
CA ALA A 49 9.21 9.66 13.42
C ALA A 49 10.14 9.89 12.22
N THR A 50 10.88 8.85 11.81
CA THR A 50 11.75 8.85 10.63
C THR A 50 10.97 9.13 9.36
N LEU A 51 9.86 8.41 9.13
CA LEU A 51 9.03 8.61 7.94
C LEU A 51 8.46 10.04 7.88
N ARG A 52 8.00 10.57 9.01
CA ARG A 52 7.49 11.95 9.10
C ARG A 52 8.59 12.98 8.77
N HIS A 53 9.81 12.75 9.25
CA HIS A 53 10.94 13.63 8.96
C HIS A 53 11.33 13.58 7.48
N LEU A 54 11.47 12.37 6.91
CA LEU A 54 11.84 12.17 5.51
C LEU A 54 10.81 12.74 4.53
N ALA A 55 9.52 12.62 4.84
CA ALA A 55 8.46 13.20 4.00
C ALA A 55 8.43 14.73 4.03
N LYS A 56 8.93 15.35 5.10
CA LYS A 56 9.01 16.82 5.23
C LYS A 56 10.28 17.41 4.61
N GLU A 57 11.42 16.73 4.76
CA GLU A 57 12.73 17.28 4.41
C GLU A 57 13.35 16.64 3.15
N GLY A 58 12.99 15.40 2.82
CA GLY A 58 13.71 14.58 1.84
C GLY A 58 13.05 14.45 0.46
N ILE A 59 11.74 14.67 0.34
CA ILE A 59 10.97 14.49 -0.90
C ILE A 59 10.05 15.70 -1.11
N GLY A 60 10.12 16.33 -2.29
CA GLY A 60 9.21 17.42 -2.64
C GLY A 60 7.75 16.95 -2.77
N GLU A 61 6.80 17.83 -2.47
CA GLU A 61 5.35 17.51 -2.42
C GLU A 61 4.82 16.80 -3.68
N ASN A 62 5.34 17.14 -4.86
CA ASN A 62 4.90 16.51 -6.10
C ASN A 62 5.31 15.03 -6.19
N SER A 63 6.56 14.72 -5.81
CA SER A 63 7.05 13.34 -5.78
C SER A 63 6.35 12.53 -4.70
N LEU A 64 6.03 13.18 -3.57
CA LEU A 64 5.26 12.60 -2.48
C LEU A 64 3.86 12.16 -2.96
N ARG A 65 3.17 13.04 -3.69
CA ARG A 65 1.86 12.77 -4.32
C ARG A 65 1.94 11.67 -5.38
N ALA A 66 3.00 11.63 -6.17
CA ALA A 66 3.21 10.59 -7.17
C ALA A 66 3.35 9.21 -6.51
N LEU A 67 4.17 9.09 -5.47
CA LEU A 67 4.31 7.84 -4.70
C LEU A 67 2.98 7.41 -4.07
N ALA A 68 2.19 8.36 -3.56
CA ALA A 68 0.85 8.11 -3.04
C ALA A 68 -0.05 7.43 -4.09
N SER A 69 -0.05 8.02 -5.29
CA SER A 69 -0.84 7.56 -6.42
C SER A 69 -0.40 6.17 -6.85
N ASP A 70 0.90 5.93 -6.97
CA ASP A 70 1.45 4.65 -7.40
C ASP A 70 1.09 3.54 -6.40
N LEU A 71 1.22 3.81 -5.09
CA LEU A 71 0.87 2.85 -4.04
C LEU A 71 -0.63 2.61 -3.95
N GLY A 72 -1.45 3.65 -4.15
CA GLY A 72 -2.90 3.53 -4.22
C GLY A 72 -3.36 2.71 -5.42
N TYR A 73 -2.71 2.90 -6.57
CA TYR A 73 -3.00 2.15 -7.78
C TYR A 73 -2.64 0.67 -7.64
N LEU A 74 -1.47 0.36 -7.08
CA LEU A 74 -1.05 -1.01 -6.81
C LEU A 74 -1.99 -1.73 -5.82
N GLU A 75 -2.48 -1.03 -4.78
CA GLU A 75 -3.48 -1.56 -3.84
C GLU A 75 -4.79 -1.91 -4.54
N ALA A 76 -5.34 -0.96 -5.31
CA ALA A 76 -6.58 -1.15 -6.04
C ALA A 76 -6.47 -2.31 -7.03
N TRP A 77 -5.34 -2.42 -7.73
CA TRP A 77 -5.05 -3.56 -8.59
C TRP A 77 -5.00 -4.87 -7.82
N SER A 78 -4.35 -4.92 -6.65
CA SER A 78 -4.27 -6.15 -5.85
C SER A 78 -5.66 -6.62 -5.41
N LEU A 79 -6.51 -5.69 -4.96
CA LEU A 79 -7.90 -5.97 -4.60
C LEU A 79 -8.67 -6.51 -5.80
N ALA A 80 -8.55 -5.88 -6.97
CA ALA A 80 -9.26 -6.30 -8.17
C ALA A 80 -8.77 -7.65 -8.72
N ALA A 81 -7.46 -7.86 -8.80
CA ALA A 81 -6.86 -9.01 -9.46
C ALA A 81 -6.72 -10.25 -8.54
N ASN A 82 -6.55 -10.03 -7.24
CA ASN A 82 -6.26 -11.10 -6.28
C ASN A 82 -7.36 -11.23 -5.19
N ARG A 83 -8.31 -10.29 -5.12
CA ARG A 83 -9.36 -10.23 -4.08
C ARG A 83 -8.79 -10.11 -2.66
N SER A 84 -7.60 -9.54 -2.55
CA SER A 84 -6.93 -9.29 -1.27
C SER A 84 -6.15 -7.97 -1.33
N PRO A 85 -6.04 -7.25 -0.19
CA PRO A 85 -5.20 -6.06 -0.12
C PRO A 85 -3.74 -6.39 -0.45
N LEU A 86 -2.93 -5.38 -0.80
CA LEU A 86 -1.51 -5.57 -1.08
C LEU A 86 -0.80 -6.07 0.19
N PRO A 87 -0.18 -7.26 0.17
CA PRO A 87 0.61 -7.73 1.29
C PRO A 87 1.85 -6.86 1.49
N TRP A 88 2.27 -6.70 2.75
CA TRP A 88 3.54 -6.05 3.10
C TRP A 88 4.42 -6.97 3.97
N PRO A 89 5.70 -7.22 3.61
CA PRO A 89 6.35 -6.80 2.36
C PRO A 89 5.69 -7.42 1.11
N ALA A 90 5.59 -6.68 0.01
CA ALA A 90 5.00 -7.20 -1.22
C ALA A 90 5.96 -8.23 -1.84
N PRO A 91 5.51 -9.46 -2.13
CA PRO A 91 6.36 -10.44 -2.81
C PRO A 91 6.78 -9.94 -4.19
N GLU A 92 8.03 -10.16 -4.56
CA GLU A 92 8.56 -9.76 -5.88
C GLU A 92 7.71 -10.34 -7.03
N ALA A 93 7.28 -11.59 -6.91
CA ALA A 93 6.40 -12.24 -7.88
C ALA A 93 5.05 -11.50 -8.07
N LEU A 94 4.52 -10.87 -7.01
CA LEU A 94 3.29 -10.07 -7.11
C LEU A 94 3.54 -8.78 -7.90
N LEU A 95 4.69 -8.13 -7.69
CA LEU A 95 5.07 -6.93 -8.44
C LEU A 95 5.32 -7.25 -9.92
N ILE A 96 5.98 -8.37 -10.22
CA ILE A 96 6.17 -8.84 -11.60
C ILE A 96 4.82 -9.14 -12.26
N LYS A 97 3.88 -9.79 -11.55
CA LYS A 97 2.53 -10.03 -12.05
C LYS A 97 1.79 -8.72 -12.34
N PHE A 98 1.92 -7.70 -11.49
CA PHE A 98 1.37 -6.37 -11.73
C PHE A 98 1.91 -5.79 -13.04
N VAL A 99 3.22 -5.80 -13.24
CA VAL A 99 3.85 -5.29 -14.47
C VAL A 99 3.38 -6.07 -15.70
N ALA A 100 3.44 -7.42 -15.65
CA ALA A 100 3.04 -8.27 -16.76
C ALA A 100 1.58 -8.05 -17.18
N HIS A 101 0.66 -7.88 -16.22
CA HIS A 101 -0.74 -7.59 -16.51
C HIS A 101 -0.91 -6.28 -17.30
N HIS A 102 -0.13 -5.23 -17.00
CA HIS A 102 -0.24 -3.95 -17.70
C HIS A 102 0.46 -3.92 -19.06
N LEU A 103 1.46 -4.76 -19.25
CA LEU A 103 2.15 -4.92 -20.53
C LEU A 103 1.43 -5.90 -21.47
N TRP A 104 0.45 -6.64 -20.95
CA TRP A 104 -0.30 -7.60 -21.72
C TRP A 104 -1.16 -6.90 -22.79
N ASP A 105 -1.08 -7.41 -24.01
CA ASP A 105 -1.87 -6.93 -25.16
C ASP A 105 -2.57 -8.14 -25.80
N PHE A 106 -3.89 -8.19 -25.64
CA PHE A 106 -4.72 -9.28 -26.16
C PHE A 106 -4.66 -9.38 -27.68
N ALA A 107 -4.69 -8.25 -28.39
CA ALA A 107 -4.67 -8.24 -29.85
C ALA A 107 -3.32 -8.76 -30.37
N ARG A 108 -2.23 -8.40 -29.69
CA ARG A 108 -0.90 -8.89 -30.04
C ARG A 108 -0.74 -10.40 -29.80
N ARG A 109 -1.33 -10.93 -28.72
CA ARG A 109 -1.30 -12.37 -28.40
C ARG A 109 -1.97 -13.26 -29.44
N GLU A 110 -2.98 -12.77 -30.15
CA GLU A 110 -3.64 -13.52 -31.22
C GLU A 110 -2.68 -13.83 -32.39
N THR A 111 -1.73 -12.94 -32.65
CA THR A 111 -0.76 -13.06 -33.74
C THR A 111 0.63 -13.48 -33.29
N ASP A 112 0.96 -13.32 -32.01
CA ASP A 112 2.23 -13.71 -31.40
C ASP A 112 1.98 -14.57 -30.16
N PRO A 113 2.05 -15.91 -30.30
CA PRO A 113 1.85 -16.82 -29.19
C PRO A 113 2.91 -16.76 -28.08
N ALA A 114 3.96 -15.95 -28.23
CA ALA A 114 4.96 -15.69 -27.19
C ALA A 114 4.76 -14.35 -26.49
N HIS A 115 3.75 -13.54 -26.86
CA HIS A 115 3.49 -12.25 -26.21
C HIS A 115 2.97 -12.42 -24.78
N GLY A 116 3.63 -11.73 -23.84
CA GLY A 116 3.41 -11.77 -22.39
C GLY A 116 4.21 -12.84 -21.68
#